data_AF-A0ABD4AHU5-F1
#
_entry.id   AF-A0ABD4AHU5-F1
#
_cell.length_a   1.000
_cell.length_b   1.000
_cell.length_c   1.000
_cell.angle_alpha   90.00
_cell.angle_beta   90.00
_cell.angle_gamma   90.00
#
_symmetry.space_group_name_H-M   'P 1'
#
loop_
_entity.id
_entity.type
_entity.pdbx_description
1 polymer ?
#
loop_
_entity_poly.entity_id
_entity_poly.type
_entity_poly.pdbx_seq_one_letter_code
_entity_poly.pdbx_strand_id
1 'polypeptide(L)'
;MDKELEQFQADLLKSVSDMKAGKRARVTKVEPTVASLARTKVGLSQSAFALLLGVSVRTLQDWEQGRREPTGAAQTLLRIAALHPEALRDLQAA
;
A
#
# COMPACT_ATOMS: atom_id res chain seq x y z
N MET A 1 22.70 27.31 30.22
CA MET A 1 21.37 26.67 30.30
C MET A 1 20.41 27.84 30.22
N ASP A 2 19.80 28.19 29.08
CA ASP A 2 18.82 27.37 28.34
C ASP A 2 18.65 27.76 26.86
N LYS A 3 19.64 28.41 26.23
CA LYS A 3 19.54 28.82 24.81
C LYS A 3 19.29 27.64 23.84
N GLU A 4 19.85 26.47 24.13
CA GLU A 4 19.60 25.26 23.34
C GLU A 4 18.16 24.75 23.50
N LEU A 5 17.61 24.84 24.71
CA LEU A 5 16.24 24.43 24.99
C LEU A 5 15.23 25.40 24.35
N GLU A 6 15.50 26.71 24.41
CA GLU A 6 14.71 27.74 23.75
C GLU A 6 14.74 27.58 22.23
N GLN A 7 15.92 27.32 21.65
CA GLN A 7 16.07 27.05 20.23
C GLN A 7 15.29 25.79 19.81
N PHE A 8 15.38 24.72 20.60
CA PHE A 8 14.64 23.48 20.35
C PHE A 8 13.12 23.70 20.37
N GLN A 9 12.60 24.46 21.35
CA GLN A 9 11.18 24.79 21.42
C GLN A 9 10.72 25.61 20.20
N ALA A 10 11.53 26.59 19.78
CA ALA A 10 11.24 27.40 18.60
C ALA A 10 11.20 26.55 17.31
N ASP A 11 12.15 25.64 17.14
CA ASP A 11 12.23 24.75 15.98
C ASP A 11 11.06 23.74 15.95
N LEU A 12 10.61 23.27 17.12
CA LEU A 12 9.46 22.38 17.23
C LEU A 12 8.15 23.11 16.85
N LEU A 13 7.93 24.31 17.38
CA LEU A 13 6.75 25.12 17.05
C LEU A 13 6.70 25.47 15.55
N LYS A 14 7.87 25.83 14.98
CA LYS A 14 8.01 26.08 13.56
C LYS A 14 7.67 24.84 12.73
N SER A 15 8.19 23.68 13.11
CA SER A 15 7.91 22.40 12.43
C SER A 15 6.41 22.05 12.44
N VAL A 16 5.72 22.26 13.57
CA VAL A 16 4.27 22.05 13.67
C VAL A 16 3.49 23.02 12.79
N SER A 17 3.90 24.30 12.74
CA SER A 17 3.29 25.31 11.88
C SER A 17 3.46 24.96 10.40
N ASP A 18 4.67 24.58 9.99
CA ASP A 18 4.96 24.16 8.62
C ASP A 18 4.17 22.90 8.23
N MET A 19 4.01 21.93 9.14
CA MET A 19 3.13 20.76 8.92
C MET A 19 1.67 21.16 8.73
N LYS A 20 1.12 22.04 9.57
CA LYS A 20 -0.26 22.55 9.45
C LYS A 20 -0.47 23.35 8.16
N ALA A 21 0.53 24.12 7.74
CA ALA A 21 0.54 24.86 6.48
C ALA A 21 0.76 23.95 5.25
N GLY A 22 0.96 22.63 5.43
CA GLY A 22 1.20 21.71 4.34
C GLY A 22 2.56 21.88 3.64
N LYS A 23 3.49 22.64 4.23
CA LYS A 23 4.86 22.81 3.71
C LYS A 23 5.62 21.51 3.94
N ARG A 24 5.74 20.70 2.89
CA ARG A 24 6.44 19.42 2.89
C ARG A 24 7.70 19.53 2.04
N ALA A 25 8.86 19.22 2.60
CA ALA A 25 10.13 19.28 1.89
C ALA A 25 10.21 18.25 0.75
N ARG A 26 9.65 17.05 0.94
CA ARG A 26 9.62 15.98 -0.06
C ARG A 26 8.27 15.26 -0.03
N VAL A 27 7.63 15.15 -1.18
CA VAL A 27 6.45 14.30 -1.39
C VAL A 27 6.88 13.12 -2.24
N THR A 28 6.86 11.91 -1.68
CA THR A 28 7.03 10.68 -2.45
C THR A 28 5.65 10.19 -2.87
N LYS A 29 5.34 10.28 -4.16
CA LYS A 29 4.19 9.58 -4.74
C LYS A 29 4.61 8.14 -4.99
N VAL A 30 3.95 7.19 -4.32
CA VAL A 30 4.13 5.76 -4.57
C VAL A 30 2.98 5.32 -5.45
N GLU A 31 3.28 4.93 -6.67
CA GLU A 31 2.28 4.35 -7.56
C GLU A 31 1.91 2.95 -7.06
N PRO A 32 0.62 2.67 -6.81
CA PRO A 32 0.21 1.37 -6.32
C PRO A 32 0.38 0.32 -7.42
N THR A 33 0.93 -0.84 -7.05
CA THR A 33 1.09 -1.97 -7.97
C THR A 33 -0.27 -2.57 -8.34
N VAL A 34 -0.34 -3.27 -9.49
CA VAL A 34 -1.56 -3.98 -9.92
C VAL A 34 -2.03 -4.96 -8.84
N ALA A 35 -1.10 -5.65 -8.17
CA ALA A 35 -1.42 -6.57 -7.07
C ALA A 35 -2.08 -5.85 -5.88
N SER A 36 -1.54 -4.69 -5.48
CA SER A 36 -2.08 -3.91 -4.36
C SER A 36 -3.46 -3.35 -4.68
N LEU A 37 -3.65 -2.84 -5.91
CA LEU A 37 -4.95 -2.36 -6.40
C LEU A 37 -5.98 -3.50 -6.43
N ALA A 38 -5.62 -4.65 -7.00
CA ALA A 38 -6.47 -5.82 -7.08
C ALA A 38 -6.98 -6.26 -5.70
N ARG A 39 -6.07 -6.50 -4.74
CA ARG A 39 -6.45 -6.91 -3.39
C ARG A 39 -7.37 -5.89 -2.72
N THR A 40 -7.01 -4.61 -2.81
CA THR A 40 -7.76 -3.53 -2.17
C THR A 40 -9.17 -3.42 -2.76
N LYS A 41 -9.33 -3.59 -4.08
CA LYS A 41 -10.63 -3.60 -4.74
C LYS A 41 -11.47 -4.81 -4.34
N VAL A 42 -10.88 -6.00 -4.25
CA VAL A 42 -11.60 -7.19 -3.77
C VAL A 42 -12.00 -7.03 -2.30
N GLY A 43 -11.20 -6.33 -1.49
CA GLY A 43 -11.52 -5.98 -0.11
C GLY A 43 -11.00 -6.99 0.92
N LEU A 44 -9.94 -7.73 0.57
CA LEU A 44 -9.40 -8.81 1.41
C LEU A 44 -8.09 -8.45 2.10
N SER A 45 -7.83 -9.14 3.22
CA SER A 45 -6.51 -9.14 3.84
C SER A 45 -5.49 -9.80 2.91
N GLN A 46 -4.20 -9.51 3.10
CA GLN A 46 -3.14 -10.17 2.32
C GLN A 46 -3.18 -11.69 2.46
N SER A 47 -3.47 -12.22 3.65
CA SER A 47 -3.55 -13.66 3.87
C SER A 47 -4.72 -14.31 3.13
N ALA A 48 -5.92 -13.73 3.22
CA ALA A 48 -7.10 -14.24 2.54
C ALA A 48 -6.95 -14.17 1.01
N PHE A 49 -6.41 -13.06 0.50
CA PHE A 49 -6.20 -12.89 -0.94
C PHE A 49 -5.11 -13.83 -1.48
N ALA A 50 -4.01 -14.03 -0.75
CA ALA A 50 -2.97 -14.96 -1.13
C ALA A 50 -3.50 -16.41 -1.17
N LEU A 51 -4.31 -16.79 -0.18
CA LEU A 51 -4.98 -18.09 -0.15
C LEU A 51 -5.88 -18.29 -1.37
N LEU A 52 -6.72 -17.30 -1.69
CA LEU A 52 -7.62 -17.33 -2.84
C LEU A 52 -6.86 -17.46 -4.17
N LEU A 53 -5.71 -16.80 -4.30
CA LEU A 53 -4.85 -16.90 -5.49
C LEU A 53 -3.97 -18.16 -5.51
N GLY A 54 -3.97 -18.97 -4.46
CA GLY A 54 -3.13 -20.18 -4.35
C GLY A 54 -1.63 -19.87 -4.26
N VAL A 55 -1.25 -18.73 -3.67
CA VAL A 55 0.15 -18.33 -3.50
C VAL A 55 0.49 -18.09 -2.03
N SER A 56 1.79 -18.09 -1.70
CA SER A 56 2.21 -17.70 -0.35
C SER A 56 1.95 -16.21 -0.09
N VAL A 57 1.68 -15.85 1.17
CA VAL A 57 1.56 -14.43 1.59
C VAL A 57 2.82 -13.65 1.21
N ARG A 58 4.00 -14.28 1.32
CA ARG A 58 5.28 -13.69 0.93
C ARG A 58 5.32 -13.34 -0.55
N THR A 59 4.83 -14.22 -1.42
CA THR A 59 4.72 -13.99 -2.86
C THR A 59 3.85 -12.78 -3.15
N LEU A 60 2.66 -12.71 -2.54
CA LEU A 60 1.76 -11.55 -2.70
C LEU A 60 2.43 -10.26 -2.22
N GLN A 61 3.11 -10.27 -1.07
CA GLN A 61 3.83 -9.09 -0.56
C GLN A 61 4.96 -8.63 -1.48
N ASP A 62 5.69 -9.57 -2.10
CA ASP A 62 6.73 -9.25 -3.08
C ASP A 62 6.14 -8.56 -4.31
N TRP A 63 4.95 -8.99 -4.76
CA TRP A 63 4.21 -8.33 -5.85
C TRP A 63 3.65 -6.97 -5.45
N GLU A 64 3.01 -6.87 -4.28
CA GLU A 64 2.41 -5.60 -3.81
C GLU A 64 3.45 -4.50 -3.62
N GLN A 65 4.65 -4.88 -3.18
CA GLN A 65 5.77 -3.96 -2.93
C GLN A 65 6.68 -3.76 -4.15
N GLY A 66 6.38 -4.40 -5.29
CA GLY A 66 7.15 -4.27 -6.53
C GLY A 66 8.54 -4.89 -6.48
N ARG A 67 8.83 -5.79 -5.52
CA ARG A 67 10.10 -6.55 -5.49
C ARG A 67 10.17 -7.62 -6.57
N ARG A 68 9.01 -8.15 -6.96
CA ARG A 68 8.85 -9.13 -8.04
C ARG A 68 7.59 -8.81 -8.83
N GLU A 69 7.57 -9.24 -10.08
CA GLU A 69 6.38 -9.14 -10.91
C GLU A 69 5.63 -10.48 -10.96
N PRO A 70 4.29 -10.47 -10.95
CA PRO A 70 3.49 -11.65 -11.25
C PRO A 70 3.64 -12.02 -12.73
N THR A 71 3.74 -13.32 -13.03
CA THR A 71 3.92 -13.81 -14.39
C THR A 71 2.73 -14.67 -14.83
N GLY A 72 2.51 -14.74 -16.16
CA GLY A 72 1.53 -15.63 -16.77
C GLY A 72 0.12 -15.46 -16.21
N ALA A 73 -0.48 -16.57 -15.77
CA ALA A 73 -1.85 -16.61 -15.25
C ALA A 73 -2.08 -15.66 -14.07
N ALA A 74 -1.08 -15.47 -13.19
CA ALA A 74 -1.20 -14.58 -12.04
C ALA A 74 -1.42 -13.12 -12.47
N GLN A 75 -0.76 -12.66 -13.53
CA GLN A 75 -0.93 -11.30 -14.06
C GLN A 75 -2.34 -11.08 -14.61
N THR A 76 -2.90 -12.09 -15.31
CA THR A 76 -4.26 -12.05 -15.81
C THR A 76 -5.29 -12.07 -14.68
N LEU A 77 -5.12 -12.95 -13.68
CA LEU A 77 -5.98 -13.02 -12.51
C LEU A 77 -5.99 -11.71 -11.71
N LEU A 78 -4.83 -11.08 -11.51
CA LEU A 78 -4.76 -9.79 -10.83
C LEU A 78 -5.44 -8.67 -11.61
N ARG A 79 -5.38 -8.69 -12.95
CA ARG A 79 -6.14 -7.75 -13.80
C ARG A 79 -7.64 -7.98 -13.69
N ILE A 80 -8.08 -9.24 -13.71
CA ILE A 80 -9.50 -9.59 -13.50
C ILE A 80 -9.94 -9.11 -12.12
N ALA A 81 -9.19 -9.39 -11.06
CA ALA A 81 -9.46 -8.93 -9.71
C ALA A 81 -9.56 -7.39 -9.60
N ALA A 82 -8.78 -6.66 -10.39
CA ALA A 82 -8.81 -5.21 -10.43
C ALA A 82 -9.97 -4.62 -11.25
N LEU A 83 -10.48 -5.34 -12.25
CA LEU A 83 -11.58 -4.88 -13.12
C LEU A 83 -12.95 -5.39 -12.66
N HIS A 84 -12.99 -6.62 -12.17
CA HIS A 84 -14.16 -7.41 -11.79
C HIS A 84 -13.95 -8.04 -10.40
N PRO A 85 -13.84 -7.22 -9.33
CA PRO A 85 -13.59 -7.73 -7.98
C PRO A 85 -14.70 -8.67 -7.46
N GLU A 86 -15.93 -8.53 -7.94
CA GLU A 86 -17.07 -9.40 -7.64
C GLU A 86 -16.79 -10.86 -7.95
N ALA A 87 -16.16 -11.17 -9.08
CA ALA A 87 -15.87 -12.54 -9.49
C ALA A 87 -14.97 -13.28 -8.49
N LEU A 88 -14.08 -12.56 -7.79
CA LEU A 88 -13.22 -13.15 -6.76
C LEU A 88 -13.88 -13.22 -5.39
N ARG A 89 -14.82 -12.31 -5.09
CA ARG A 89 -15.60 -12.39 -3.84
C ARG A 89 -16.52 -13.59 -3.84
N ASP A 90 -17.12 -13.91 -4.99
CA ASP A 90 -17.98 -15.09 -5.15
C ASP A 90 -17.19 -16.39 -4.91
N LEU A 91 -15.93 -16.45 -5.33
CA LEU A 91 -15.04 -17.59 -5.07
C LEU A 91 -14.65 -17.76 -3.60
N GLN A 92 -14.72 -16.71 -2.79
CA GLN A 92 -14.46 -16.80 -1.36
C GLN A 92 -15.67 -17.32 -0.57
N ALA A 93 -16.88 -17.12 -1.10
CA ALA A 93 -18.13 -17.54 -0.48
C ALA A 93 -18.48 -19.02 -0.77
N ALA A 94 -17.80 -19.63 -1.74
CA ALA A 94 -17.90 -21.05 -2.10
C ALA A 94 -16.95 -21.92 -1.27
#